data_AF-A0A1Q7CF18-F1
#
_entry.id   AF-A0A1Q7CF18-F1
#
_cell.length_a   1.000
_cell.length_b   1.000
_cell.length_c   1.000
_cell.angle_alpha   90.00
_cell.angle_beta   90.00
_cell.angle_gamma   90.00
#
_symmetry.space_group_name_H-M   'P 1'
#
loop_
_entity.id
_entity.type
_entity.pdbx_description
1 polymer ?
#
loop_
_entity_poly.entity_id
_entity_poly.type
_entity_poly.pdbx_seq_one_letter_code
_entity_poly.pdbx_strand_id
1 'polypeptide(L)'
;MEAPVQDDTKTANDLSPIQAQRSWDRQAEDNVIDRLERIGLIAPKGEVDKALETVVNNLEVTNNIDLDPDVRCRVMTTTTLESYTVGHTIVLSRGLIDVLPDEASLATIIAHELSHAILGHRLDSSLAFFDQLLIEDKETFRHFGFQRTPEEEDAANKKAAELLANALKNPQLAKSWQLANASLFFQALQTRQKEIPNLISAHLGDRVPVIGALRTSLPTDQKQDPQMITALPIGGRVKLDPWNDKLDLIKSKPIGAVAEREKMPFEVTPFMPYLTRYTTEAAKPIAASATTPTDPKTGEAAPGKP
;
A
#
# COMPACT_ATOMS: atom_id res chain seq x y z
N MET A 1 -7.24 35.97 37.89
CA MET A 1 -7.11 34.66 38.55
C MET A 1 -6.35 33.78 37.58
N GLU A 2 -5.06 33.57 37.82
CA GLU A 2 -4.29 32.54 37.09
C GLU A 2 -4.90 31.18 37.44
N ALA A 3 -5.19 30.38 36.41
CA ALA A 3 -5.58 28.99 36.63
C ALA A 3 -4.39 28.25 37.26
N PRO A 4 -4.61 27.44 38.31
CA PRO A 4 -3.52 26.69 38.94
C PRO A 4 -2.87 25.78 37.90
N VAL A 5 -1.56 25.88 37.76
CA VAL A 5 -0.76 24.96 36.94
C VAL A 5 -0.97 23.56 37.51
N GLN A 6 -1.52 22.68 36.68
CA GLN A 6 -1.81 21.30 37.04
C GLN A 6 -0.49 20.52 36.93
N ASP A 7 0.03 20.12 38.08
CA ASP A 7 1.29 19.40 38.19
C ASP A 7 1.10 17.93 37.84
N ASP A 8 1.39 17.59 36.57
CA ASP A 8 1.25 16.23 36.01
C ASP A 8 2.25 15.22 36.58
N THR A 9 3.22 15.66 37.40
CA THR A 9 4.22 14.78 38.02
C THR A 9 3.64 13.83 39.07
N LYS A 10 2.39 14.05 39.53
CA LYS A 10 1.72 13.18 40.51
C LYS A 10 1.18 11.87 39.90
N THR A 11 1.10 11.80 38.57
CA THR A 11 0.63 10.63 37.81
C THR A 11 1.66 10.09 36.82
N ALA A 12 2.78 10.79 36.62
CA ALA A 12 3.87 10.35 35.77
C ALA A 12 4.80 9.40 36.54
N ASN A 13 4.65 8.10 36.33
CA ASN A 13 5.76 7.19 36.61
C ASN A 13 6.84 7.48 35.57
N ASP A 14 8.08 7.71 36.02
CA ASP A 14 9.22 7.85 35.12
C ASP A 14 9.29 6.63 34.17
N LEU A 15 9.43 6.89 32.87
CA LEU A 15 9.62 5.83 31.89
C LEU A 15 10.90 5.08 32.22
N SER A 16 10.88 3.74 32.14
CA SER A 16 12.13 2.97 32.18
C SER A 16 13.04 3.42 31.02
N PRO A 17 14.37 3.30 31.13
CA PRO A 17 15.30 3.73 30.08
C PRO A 17 14.96 3.17 28.69
N ILE A 18 14.48 1.92 28.63
CA ILE A 18 14.07 1.28 27.38
C ILE A 18 12.77 1.89 26.84
N GLN A 19 11.79 2.16 27.70
CA GLN A 19 10.55 2.82 27.29
C GLN A 19 10.81 4.27 26.85
N ALA A 20 11.70 4.98 27.53
CA ALA A 20 12.13 6.31 27.12
C ALA A 20 12.76 6.28 25.72
N GLN A 21 13.69 5.34 25.47
CA GLN A 21 14.30 5.17 24.14
C GLN A 21 13.26 4.84 23.07
N ARG A 22 12.33 3.91 23.33
CA ARG A 22 11.25 3.58 22.38
C ARG A 22 10.34 4.78 22.10
N SER A 23 9.99 5.55 23.13
CA SER A 23 9.18 6.75 22.98
C SER A 23 9.91 7.83 22.16
N TRP A 24 11.22 7.93 22.33
CA TRP A 24 12.08 8.82 21.55
C TRP A 24 12.14 8.40 20.08
N ASP A 25 12.39 7.11 19.84
CA ASP A 25 12.39 6.53 18.48
C ASP A 25 11.02 6.70 17.82
N ARG A 26 9.91 6.53 18.56
CA ARG A 26 8.54 6.73 18.06
C ARG A 26 8.26 8.17 17.66
N GLN A 27 8.65 9.14 18.50
CA GLN A 27 8.53 10.55 18.16
C GLN A 27 9.35 10.89 16.91
N ALA A 28 10.52 10.27 16.78
CA ALA A 28 11.35 10.42 15.61
C ALA A 28 10.67 9.90 14.33
N GLU A 29 10.03 8.73 14.39
CA GLU A 29 9.20 8.20 13.29
C GLU A 29 8.06 9.15 12.94
N ASP A 30 7.31 9.63 13.95
CA ASP A 30 6.17 10.52 13.78
C ASP A 30 6.56 11.82 13.07
N ASN A 31 7.68 12.45 13.49
CA ASN A 31 8.17 13.68 12.86
C ASN A 31 8.48 13.51 11.37
N VAL A 32 9.10 12.37 10.99
CA VAL A 32 9.38 12.08 9.58
C VAL A 32 8.07 11.93 8.80
N ILE A 33 7.13 11.14 9.31
CA ILE A 33 5.86 10.87 8.65
C ILE A 33 5.01 12.15 8.52
N ASP A 34 4.89 12.94 9.59
CA ASP A 34 4.13 14.18 9.61
C ASP A 34 4.71 15.21 8.62
N ARG A 35 6.03 15.27 8.49
CA ARG A 35 6.67 16.13 7.49
C ARG A 35 6.39 15.65 6.07
N LEU A 36 6.53 14.35 5.80
CA LEU A 36 6.21 13.77 4.49
C LEU A 36 4.73 13.94 4.13
N GLU A 37 3.83 13.95 5.13
CA GLU A 37 2.42 14.26 4.94
C GLU A 37 2.21 15.75 4.61
N ARG A 38 2.83 16.66 5.37
CA ARG A 38 2.70 18.11 5.18
C ARG A 38 3.14 18.59 3.80
N ILE A 39 4.12 17.93 3.20
CA ILE A 39 4.64 18.24 1.86
C ILE A 39 3.90 17.46 0.74
N GLY A 40 2.86 16.69 1.08
CA GLY A 40 2.00 15.99 0.13
C GLY A 40 2.58 14.68 -0.43
N LEU A 41 3.68 14.16 0.13
CA LEU A 41 4.26 12.90 -0.31
C LEU A 41 3.55 11.70 0.32
N ILE A 42 3.17 11.80 1.59
CA ILE A 42 2.33 10.82 2.28
C ILE A 42 0.90 11.36 2.32
N ALA A 43 -0.06 10.51 1.99
CA ALA A 43 -1.46 10.86 2.11
C ALA A 43 -1.89 10.93 3.58
N PRO A 44 -2.83 11.81 3.96
CA PRO A 44 -3.43 11.77 5.30
C PRO A 44 -4.02 10.40 5.61
N LYS A 45 -3.91 9.97 6.87
CA LYS A 45 -4.36 8.64 7.30
C LYS A 45 -5.84 8.39 6.91
N GLY A 46 -6.11 7.27 6.24
CA GLY A 46 -7.40 6.97 5.61
C GLY A 46 -7.83 5.50 5.65
N GLU A 47 -8.76 5.15 4.74
CA GLU A 47 -9.29 3.78 4.60
C GLU A 47 -8.23 2.80 4.08
N VAL A 48 -7.34 3.27 3.19
CA VAL A 48 -6.27 2.45 2.62
C VAL A 48 -5.28 2.00 3.70
N ASP A 49 -4.84 2.91 4.58
CA ASP A 49 -3.93 2.60 5.69
C ASP A 49 -4.51 1.47 6.57
N LYS A 50 -5.80 1.53 6.90
CA LYS A 50 -6.49 0.51 7.71
C LYS A 50 -6.55 -0.85 7.01
N ALA A 51 -6.74 -0.87 5.70
CA ALA A 51 -6.73 -2.11 4.92
C ALA A 51 -5.34 -2.76 4.95
N LEU A 52 -4.27 -1.96 4.84
CA LEU A 52 -2.88 -2.43 4.98
C LEU A 52 -2.60 -2.94 6.39
N GLU A 53 -3.02 -2.20 7.42
CA GLU A 53 -2.89 -2.59 8.83
C GLU A 53 -3.61 -3.92 9.13
N THR A 54 -4.70 -4.24 8.42
CA THR A 54 -5.37 -5.55 8.54
C THR A 54 -4.47 -6.71 8.08
N VAL A 55 -3.71 -6.51 7.01
CA VAL A 55 -2.76 -7.52 6.51
C VAL A 55 -1.56 -7.65 7.46
N VAL A 56 -1.05 -6.54 8.00
CA VAL A 56 -0.02 -6.56 9.06
C VAL A 56 -0.49 -7.36 10.27
N ASN A 57 -1.68 -7.05 10.78
CA ASN A 57 -2.26 -7.76 11.93
C ASN A 57 -2.39 -9.26 11.68
N ASN A 58 -2.80 -9.67 10.47
CA ASN A 58 -2.86 -11.08 10.10
C ASN A 58 -1.48 -11.74 10.19
N LEU A 59 -0.42 -11.07 9.72
CA LEU A 59 0.96 -11.57 9.80
C LEU A 59 1.45 -11.63 11.25
N GLU A 60 1.21 -10.61 12.06
CA GLU A 60 1.64 -10.54 13.46
C GLU A 60 0.97 -11.64 14.30
N VAL A 61 -0.36 -11.77 14.21
CA VAL A 61 -1.14 -12.76 14.95
C VAL A 61 -0.72 -14.18 14.58
N THR A 62 -0.55 -14.47 13.30
CA THR A 62 -0.16 -15.83 12.86
C THR A 62 1.28 -16.20 13.19
N ASN A 63 2.14 -15.21 13.42
CA ASN A 63 3.53 -15.42 13.79
C ASN A 63 3.79 -15.21 15.29
N ASN A 64 2.76 -14.90 16.08
CA ASN A 64 2.88 -14.56 17.50
C ASN A 64 3.94 -13.46 17.74
N ILE A 65 3.84 -12.41 16.95
CA ILE A 65 4.70 -11.22 17.04
C ILE A 65 3.96 -10.17 17.84
N ASP A 66 4.64 -9.60 18.82
CA ASP A 66 4.17 -8.48 19.63
C ASP A 66 5.30 -7.43 19.64
N LEU A 67 5.12 -6.39 18.81
CA LEU A 67 6.08 -5.29 18.68
C LEU A 67 5.57 -4.09 19.47
N ASP A 68 6.49 -3.50 20.25
CA ASP A 68 6.27 -2.25 20.97
C ASP A 68 7.40 -1.29 20.60
N PRO A 69 7.11 -0.18 19.88
CA PRO A 69 5.77 0.30 19.49
C PRO A 69 5.09 -0.53 18.39
N ASP A 70 3.75 -0.44 18.35
CA ASP A 70 2.92 -1.10 17.35
C ASP A 70 3.18 -0.60 15.92
N VAL A 71 3.10 -1.55 14.98
CA VAL A 71 3.37 -1.34 13.56
C VAL A 71 2.21 -0.61 12.90
N ARG A 72 2.53 0.44 12.13
CA ARG A 72 1.56 1.25 11.38
C ARG A 72 1.82 1.14 9.89
N CYS A 73 0.78 1.37 9.09
CA CYS A 73 0.95 1.56 7.66
C CYS A 73 0.64 3.00 7.26
N ARG A 74 1.41 3.55 6.33
CA ARG A 74 1.13 4.81 5.64
C ARG A 74 1.28 4.63 4.14
N VAL A 75 0.64 5.50 3.37
CA VAL A 75 0.66 5.42 1.91
C VAL A 75 1.23 6.69 1.28
N MET A 76 2.19 6.53 0.37
CA MET A 76 2.68 7.63 -0.44
C MET A 76 1.79 7.89 -1.63
N THR A 77 1.70 9.16 -2.04
CA THR A 77 0.93 9.60 -3.21
C THR A 77 1.62 9.27 -4.54
N THR A 78 2.87 8.80 -4.51
CA THR A 78 3.68 8.47 -5.69
C THR A 78 3.18 7.22 -6.42
N THR A 79 3.50 7.16 -7.71
CA THR A 79 3.09 6.07 -8.62
C THR A 79 4.20 5.05 -8.87
N THR A 80 5.42 5.33 -8.43
CA THR A 80 6.51 4.34 -8.40
C THR A 80 6.12 3.11 -7.60
N LEU A 81 6.79 1.99 -7.86
CA LEU A 81 6.61 0.72 -7.17
C LEU A 81 7.71 0.59 -6.12
N GLU A 82 7.47 1.23 -4.99
CA GLU A 82 8.40 1.25 -3.86
C GLU A 82 7.67 1.06 -2.53
N SER A 83 8.41 0.50 -1.58
CA SER A 83 8.04 0.37 -0.18
C SER A 83 9.28 0.58 0.68
N TYR A 84 9.08 0.98 1.93
CA TYR A 84 10.14 1.09 2.93
C TYR A 84 9.55 1.12 4.34
N THR A 85 10.44 1.10 5.32
CA THR A 85 10.10 1.24 6.74
C THR A 85 10.74 2.47 7.36
N VAL A 86 9.93 3.23 8.10
CA VAL A 86 10.38 4.28 9.04
C VAL A 86 10.19 3.74 10.44
N GLY A 87 11.21 3.07 10.96
CA GLY A 87 11.12 2.34 12.22
C GLY A 87 9.99 1.30 12.18
N HIS A 88 8.92 1.52 12.95
CA HIS A 88 7.73 0.65 12.98
C HIS A 88 6.61 1.10 12.03
N THR A 89 6.86 2.11 11.18
CA THR A 89 5.89 2.56 10.19
C THR A 89 6.26 2.04 8.81
N ILE A 90 5.46 1.11 8.28
CA ILE A 90 5.58 0.61 6.91
C ILE A 90 4.95 1.63 5.97
N VAL A 91 5.69 2.02 4.94
CA VAL A 91 5.24 2.96 3.91
C VAL A 91 5.19 2.25 2.57
N LEU A 92 4.02 2.29 1.91
CA LEU A 92 3.84 1.78 0.55
C LEU A 92 3.44 2.91 -0.40
N SER A 93 3.97 2.87 -1.61
CA SER A 93 3.50 3.75 -2.68
C SER A 93 2.10 3.38 -3.18
N ARG A 94 1.28 4.39 -3.51
CA ARG A 94 -0.03 4.19 -4.15
C ARG A 94 0.09 3.34 -5.41
N GLY A 95 1.12 3.60 -6.22
CA GLY A 95 1.41 2.83 -7.43
C GLY A 95 1.58 1.34 -7.16
N LEU A 96 2.33 0.97 -6.11
CA LEU A 96 2.49 -0.43 -5.71
C LEU A 96 1.17 -1.08 -5.31
N ILE A 97 0.36 -0.40 -4.52
CA ILE A 97 -0.95 -0.90 -4.09
C ILE A 97 -1.89 -1.11 -5.29
N ASP A 98 -1.85 -0.22 -6.28
CA ASP A 98 -2.69 -0.33 -7.48
C ASP A 98 -2.39 -1.58 -8.31
N VAL A 99 -1.12 -1.96 -8.46
CA VAL A 99 -0.70 -3.01 -9.41
C VAL A 99 -0.71 -4.43 -8.84
N LEU A 100 -0.71 -4.60 -7.52
CA LEU A 100 -0.66 -5.91 -6.87
C LEU A 100 -1.92 -6.75 -7.17
N PRO A 101 -1.87 -7.96 -7.71
CA PRO A 101 -3.08 -8.64 -8.20
C PRO A 101 -4.06 -9.03 -7.09
N ASP A 102 -3.59 -9.29 -5.88
CA ASP A 102 -4.40 -9.74 -4.75
C ASP A 102 -3.77 -9.42 -3.37
N GLU A 103 -4.50 -9.75 -2.31
CA GLU A 103 -4.04 -9.58 -0.92
C GLU A 103 -2.82 -10.46 -0.62
N ALA A 104 -2.66 -11.61 -1.28
CA ALA A 104 -1.50 -12.49 -1.11
C ALA A 104 -0.20 -11.80 -1.56
N SER A 105 -0.26 -11.13 -2.70
CA SER A 105 0.86 -10.35 -3.24
C SER A 105 1.17 -9.15 -2.35
N LEU A 106 0.13 -8.50 -1.81
CA LEU A 106 0.29 -7.43 -0.83
C LEU A 106 0.93 -7.93 0.48
N ALA A 107 0.45 -9.05 1.02
CA ALA A 107 0.99 -9.68 2.22
C ALA A 107 2.47 -10.04 2.05
N THR A 108 2.89 -10.38 0.83
CA THR A 108 4.29 -10.65 0.52
C THR A 108 5.17 -9.41 0.69
N ILE A 109 4.76 -8.27 0.13
CA ILE A 109 5.48 -6.99 0.29
C ILE A 109 5.48 -6.58 1.75
N ILE A 110 4.33 -6.64 2.42
CA ILE A 110 4.20 -6.26 3.83
C ILE A 110 5.05 -7.17 4.72
N ALA A 111 5.14 -8.47 4.45
CA ALA A 111 6.00 -9.38 5.21
C ALA A 111 7.49 -9.03 5.09
N HIS A 112 7.92 -8.54 3.92
CA HIS A 112 9.27 -8.00 3.73
C HIS A 112 9.50 -6.76 4.58
N GLU A 113 8.63 -5.76 4.48
CA GLU A 113 8.76 -4.52 5.25
C GLU A 113 8.66 -4.75 6.76
N LEU A 114 7.70 -5.58 7.20
CA LEU A 114 7.56 -5.98 8.59
C LEU A 114 8.83 -6.68 9.11
N SER A 115 9.55 -7.40 8.25
CA SER A 115 10.82 -8.02 8.63
C SER A 115 11.91 -6.99 8.95
N HIS A 116 11.94 -5.83 8.29
CA HIS A 116 12.85 -4.75 8.68
C HIS A 116 12.54 -4.23 10.08
N ALA A 117 11.25 -4.08 10.43
CA ALA A 117 10.85 -3.67 11.77
C ALA A 117 11.23 -4.73 12.84
N ILE A 118 10.97 -6.02 12.58
CA ILE A 118 11.30 -7.12 13.50
C ILE A 118 12.81 -7.25 13.72
N LEU A 119 13.60 -7.13 12.65
CA LEU A 119 15.06 -7.24 12.71
C LEU A 119 15.72 -5.99 13.29
N GLY A 120 14.95 -4.92 13.52
CA GLY A 120 15.46 -3.66 14.04
C GLY A 120 16.39 -2.96 13.05
N HIS A 121 16.13 -3.10 11.75
CA HIS A 121 16.83 -2.33 10.72
C HIS A 121 16.41 -0.85 10.88
N ARG A 122 17.22 -0.07 11.58
CA ARG A 122 16.90 1.32 11.93
C ARG A 122 17.18 2.24 10.76
N LEU A 123 16.44 3.34 10.70
CA LEU A 123 16.85 4.49 9.92
C LEU A 123 17.86 5.31 10.72
N ASP A 124 18.65 6.11 10.01
CA ASP A 124 19.49 7.10 10.67
C ASP A 124 18.59 8.10 11.42
N SER A 125 18.67 8.07 12.76
CA SER A 125 17.94 8.95 13.67
C SER A 125 18.17 10.45 13.41
N SER A 126 19.23 10.80 12.68
CA SER A 126 19.45 12.18 12.22
C SER A 126 18.30 12.71 11.34
N LEU A 127 17.58 11.82 10.64
CA LEU A 127 16.44 12.14 9.77
C LEU A 127 15.21 12.67 10.51
N ALA A 128 15.11 12.39 11.80
CA ALA A 128 13.93 12.65 12.60
C ALA A 128 13.89 14.02 13.30
N PHE A 129 15.01 14.74 13.34
CA PHE A 129 15.13 16.02 14.04
C PHE A 129 15.64 17.15 13.16
N PHE A 130 15.52 17.01 11.82
CA PHE A 130 15.82 18.08 10.88
C PHE A 130 14.96 19.34 11.08
N ASP A 131 13.86 19.25 11.82
CA ASP A 131 12.97 20.39 12.14
C ASP A 131 13.66 21.51 12.94
N GLN A 132 14.81 21.23 13.59
CA GLN A 132 15.65 22.25 14.23
C GLN A 132 16.60 22.98 13.26
N LEU A 133 16.69 22.52 12.01
CA LEU A 133 17.55 23.09 10.99
C LEU A 133 16.64 23.75 9.94
N LEU A 134 16.81 25.07 9.72
CA LEU A 134 16.11 25.87 8.71
C LEU A 134 16.52 25.47 7.28
N ILE A 135 16.29 24.22 6.89
CA ILE A 135 16.63 23.66 5.58
C ILE A 135 15.38 23.66 4.72
N GLU A 136 15.46 24.19 3.51
CA GLU A 136 14.37 24.15 2.54
C GLU A 136 14.00 22.69 2.21
N ASP A 137 12.70 22.39 2.19
CA ASP A 137 12.19 21.02 2.03
C ASP A 137 12.78 20.30 0.81
N LYS A 138 12.97 21.03 -0.29
CA LYS A 138 13.53 20.52 -1.56
C LYS A 138 14.95 19.97 -1.43
N GLU A 139 15.80 20.59 -0.62
CA GLU A 139 17.16 20.11 -0.38
C GLU A 139 17.15 18.90 0.57
N THR A 140 16.22 18.86 1.53
CA THR A 140 16.09 17.68 2.42
C THR A 140 15.64 16.42 1.65
N PHE A 141 14.81 16.57 0.63
CA PHE A 141 14.39 15.46 -0.24
C PHE A 141 15.53 14.72 -0.94
N ARG A 142 16.63 15.41 -1.28
CA ARG A 142 17.79 14.76 -1.93
C ARG A 142 18.56 13.87 -0.96
N HIS A 143 18.30 14.00 0.33
CA HIS A 143 18.97 13.27 1.41
C HIS A 143 18.08 12.23 2.07
N PHE A 144 16.77 12.19 1.78
CA PHE A 144 15.89 11.10 2.19
C PHE A 144 16.08 9.88 1.28
N GLY A 145 17.07 9.06 1.61
CA GLY A 145 17.17 7.69 1.12
C GLY A 145 16.87 6.73 2.27
N PHE A 146 15.74 6.02 2.20
CA PHE A 146 15.38 4.93 3.09
C PHE A 146 15.87 3.57 2.57
N GLN A 147 16.75 3.59 1.55
CA GLN A 147 17.32 2.40 0.93
C GLN A 147 18.11 1.57 1.94
N ARG A 148 17.90 0.26 1.89
CA ARG A 148 18.52 -0.72 2.77
C ARG A 148 19.81 -1.26 2.17
N THR A 149 20.70 -1.72 3.03
CA THR A 149 21.91 -2.39 2.54
C THR A 149 21.54 -3.77 1.97
N PRO A 150 22.32 -4.32 1.04
CA PRO A 150 22.07 -5.66 0.50
C PRO A 150 21.96 -6.74 1.59
N GLU A 151 22.73 -6.60 2.67
CA GLU A 151 22.69 -7.55 3.80
C GLU A 151 21.39 -7.45 4.60
N GLU A 152 20.89 -6.23 4.84
CA GLU A 152 19.59 -6.00 5.48
C GLU A 152 18.44 -6.54 4.61
N GLU A 153 18.50 -6.30 3.29
CA GLU A 153 17.54 -6.83 2.32
C GLU A 153 17.52 -8.37 2.31
N ASP A 154 18.69 -9.02 2.29
CA ASP A 154 18.78 -10.48 2.32
C ASP A 154 18.25 -11.07 3.63
N ALA A 155 18.51 -10.40 4.77
CA ALA A 155 17.99 -10.80 6.06
C ALA A 155 16.46 -10.65 6.13
N ALA A 156 15.93 -9.52 5.64
CA ALA A 156 14.49 -9.28 5.56
C ALA A 156 13.78 -10.27 4.63
N ASN A 157 14.35 -10.56 3.45
CA ASN A 157 13.81 -11.56 2.52
C ASN A 157 13.70 -12.96 3.15
N LYS A 158 14.73 -13.39 3.91
CA LYS A 158 14.70 -14.66 4.64
C LYS A 158 13.60 -14.66 5.70
N LYS A 159 13.52 -13.59 6.48
CA LYS A 159 12.53 -13.49 7.55
C LYS A 159 11.11 -13.43 6.99
N ALA A 160 10.87 -12.69 5.92
CA ALA A 160 9.58 -12.60 5.24
C ALA A 160 9.11 -13.97 4.75
N ALA A 161 10.01 -14.78 4.18
CA ALA A 161 9.69 -16.14 3.78
C ALA A 161 9.26 -17.01 4.97
N GLU A 162 9.90 -16.87 6.14
CA GLU A 162 9.47 -17.55 7.38
C GLU A 162 8.07 -17.09 7.82
N LEU A 163 7.83 -15.77 7.82
CA LEU A 163 6.55 -15.18 8.23
C LEU A 163 5.40 -15.69 7.36
N LEU A 164 5.60 -15.68 6.05
CA LEU A 164 4.61 -16.17 5.08
C LEU A 164 4.39 -17.69 5.23
N ALA A 165 5.46 -18.47 5.37
CA ALA A 165 5.36 -19.91 5.56
C ALA A 165 4.58 -20.28 6.83
N ASN A 166 4.73 -19.51 7.90
CA ASN A 166 3.96 -19.67 9.12
C ASN A 166 2.50 -19.23 8.96
N ALA A 167 2.26 -18.07 8.32
CA ALA A 167 0.92 -17.57 8.07
C ALA A 167 0.08 -18.58 7.25
N LEU A 168 0.68 -19.22 6.25
CA LEU A 168 0.05 -20.26 5.44
C LEU A 168 -0.23 -21.58 6.17
N LYS A 169 0.24 -21.76 7.42
CA LYS A 169 -0.23 -22.88 8.25
C LYS A 169 -1.65 -22.66 8.76
N ASN A 170 -2.12 -21.41 8.80
CA ASN A 170 -3.51 -21.09 9.10
C ASN A 170 -4.40 -21.48 7.91
N PRO A 171 -5.41 -22.38 8.08
CA PRO A 171 -6.23 -22.84 6.96
C PRO A 171 -7.02 -21.75 6.23
N GLN A 172 -7.41 -20.68 6.93
CA GLN A 172 -8.16 -19.58 6.33
C GLN A 172 -7.24 -18.75 5.42
N LEU A 173 -6.06 -18.37 5.93
CA LEU A 173 -5.07 -17.65 5.15
C LEU A 173 -4.51 -18.49 4.02
N ALA A 174 -4.28 -19.80 4.23
CA ALA A 174 -3.85 -20.70 3.16
C ALA A 174 -4.85 -20.74 1.98
N LYS A 175 -6.14 -20.54 2.26
CA LYS A 175 -7.19 -20.51 1.24
C LYS A 175 -7.28 -19.14 0.55
N SER A 176 -7.13 -18.04 1.29
CA SER A 176 -7.24 -16.67 0.76
C SER A 176 -5.94 -16.16 0.13
N TRP A 177 -4.78 -16.55 0.66
CA TRP A 177 -3.46 -16.10 0.22
C TRP A 177 -2.80 -17.12 -0.70
N GLN A 178 -3.19 -17.10 -1.97
CA GLN A 178 -2.58 -17.93 -2.99
C GLN A 178 -1.31 -17.27 -3.51
N LEU A 179 -0.15 -17.62 -2.93
CA LEU A 179 1.15 -17.02 -3.29
C LEU A 179 1.59 -17.23 -4.75
N ALA A 180 0.89 -18.07 -5.51
CA ALA A 180 1.14 -18.24 -6.95
C ALA A 180 0.95 -16.94 -7.75
N ASN A 181 0.00 -16.08 -7.37
CA ASN A 181 -0.18 -14.78 -8.02
C ASN A 181 0.97 -13.81 -7.68
N ALA A 182 1.47 -13.88 -6.45
CA ALA A 182 2.62 -13.09 -6.02
C ALA A 182 3.86 -13.45 -6.84
N SER A 183 4.16 -14.75 -7.02
CA SER A 183 5.31 -15.18 -7.82
C SER A 183 5.21 -14.74 -9.30
N LEU A 184 4.03 -14.83 -9.90
CA LEU A 184 3.77 -14.31 -11.25
C LEU A 184 3.97 -12.79 -11.33
N PHE A 185 3.50 -12.04 -10.34
CA PHE A 185 3.67 -10.59 -10.29
C PHE A 185 5.15 -10.19 -10.36
N PHE A 186 6.00 -10.80 -9.52
CA PHE A 186 7.45 -10.54 -9.55
C PHE A 186 8.08 -10.97 -10.87
N GLN A 187 7.63 -12.07 -11.46
CA GLN A 187 8.11 -12.50 -12.78
C GLN A 187 7.78 -11.46 -13.86
N ALA A 188 6.56 -10.94 -13.88
CA ALA A 188 6.18 -9.92 -14.85
C ALA A 188 6.93 -8.60 -14.66
N LEU A 189 7.18 -8.18 -13.41
CA LEU A 189 8.06 -7.04 -13.12
C LEU A 189 9.45 -7.26 -13.71
N GLN A 190 10.04 -8.44 -13.50
CA GLN A 190 11.36 -8.77 -14.02
C GLN A 190 11.38 -8.81 -15.56
N THR A 191 10.35 -9.38 -16.19
CA THR A 191 10.24 -9.43 -17.65
C THR A 191 10.09 -8.03 -18.26
N ARG A 192 9.26 -7.16 -17.66
CA ARG A 192 8.98 -5.82 -18.16
C ARG A 192 9.94 -4.74 -17.66
N GLN A 193 10.92 -5.08 -16.81
CA GLN A 193 11.84 -4.12 -16.19
C GLN A 193 12.49 -3.13 -17.17
N LYS A 194 12.78 -3.54 -18.41
CA LYS A 194 13.35 -2.66 -19.45
C LYS A 194 12.33 -1.70 -20.08
N GLU A 195 11.05 -2.07 -20.07
CA GLU A 195 9.94 -1.29 -20.62
C GLU A 195 9.39 -0.27 -19.61
N ILE A 196 9.48 -0.58 -18.30
CA ILE A 196 8.95 0.25 -17.21
C ILE A 196 10.03 0.75 -16.22
N PRO A 197 11.21 1.22 -16.65
CA PRO A 197 12.33 1.52 -15.75
C PRO A 197 11.99 2.59 -14.71
N ASN A 198 11.21 3.60 -15.09
CA ASN A 198 10.81 4.69 -14.19
C ASN A 198 9.75 4.27 -13.17
N LEU A 199 8.99 3.21 -13.46
CA LEU A 199 7.95 2.72 -12.56
C LEU A 199 8.55 1.92 -11.40
N ILE A 200 9.63 1.19 -11.64
CA ILE A 200 10.31 0.33 -10.64
C ILE A 200 11.57 0.97 -10.04
N SER A 201 11.92 2.19 -10.44
CA SER A 201 13.02 2.94 -9.84
C SER A 201 12.51 3.66 -8.61
N ALA A 202 12.76 3.07 -7.42
CA ALA A 202 12.43 3.70 -6.15
C ALA A 202 13.14 5.05 -6.00
N HIS A 203 12.43 6.03 -5.44
CA HIS A 203 12.95 7.37 -5.21
C HIS A 203 13.36 7.59 -3.77
N LEU A 204 12.56 7.10 -2.82
CA LEU A 204 12.80 7.25 -1.40
C LEU A 204 13.13 5.90 -0.76
N GLY A 205 12.41 4.85 -1.13
CA GLY A 205 12.52 3.54 -0.49
C GLY A 205 13.31 2.52 -1.26
N ASP A 206 12.98 1.27 -0.98
CA ASP A 206 13.49 0.11 -1.66
C ASP A 206 12.61 -0.22 -2.87
N ARG A 207 13.24 -0.91 -3.81
CA ARG A 207 12.51 -1.48 -4.94
C ARG A 207 11.71 -2.68 -4.45
N VAL A 208 10.70 -3.05 -5.23
CA VAL A 208 9.91 -4.26 -4.96
C VAL A 208 10.83 -5.46 -4.63
N PRO A 209 10.69 -6.08 -3.44
CA PRO A 209 11.62 -7.08 -2.94
C PRO A 209 11.63 -8.35 -3.79
N VAL A 210 12.78 -9.01 -3.85
CA VAL A 210 12.97 -10.25 -4.60
C VAL A 210 13.07 -11.42 -3.63
N ILE A 211 11.93 -11.92 -3.18
CA ILE A 211 11.88 -13.04 -2.23
C ILE A 211 12.16 -14.35 -2.97
N GLY A 212 13.40 -14.84 -2.88
CA GLY A 212 13.86 -16.03 -3.59
C GLY A 212 13.02 -17.30 -3.31
N ALA A 213 12.43 -17.41 -2.12
CA ALA A 213 11.58 -18.53 -1.73
C ALA A 213 10.26 -18.63 -2.54
N LEU A 214 9.80 -17.55 -3.16
CA LEU A 214 8.59 -17.54 -4.00
C LEU A 214 8.89 -18.01 -5.43
N ARG A 215 10.16 -18.11 -5.83
CA ARG A 215 10.56 -18.58 -7.16
C ARG A 215 10.46 -20.10 -7.31
N THR A 216 10.48 -20.86 -6.21
CA THR A 216 10.46 -22.33 -6.22
C THR A 216 9.05 -22.92 -6.31
N SER A 217 8.00 -22.13 -6.08
CA SER A 217 6.61 -22.52 -6.32
C SER A 217 6.20 -22.22 -7.77
N LEU A 218 6.64 -23.05 -8.72
CA LEU A 218 6.18 -23.04 -10.12
C LEU A 218 5.96 -24.50 -10.58
N PRO A 219 4.92 -24.79 -11.40
CA PRO A 219 4.55 -24.00 -12.57
C PRO A 219 3.04 -23.72 -12.69
N THR A 220 2.67 -22.48 -13.00
CA THR A 220 1.41 -22.24 -13.69
C THR A 220 1.66 -21.16 -14.72
N ASP A 221 1.82 -21.60 -15.96
CA ASP A 221 1.93 -20.71 -17.10
C ASP A 221 0.59 -19.97 -17.21
N GLN A 222 0.59 -18.65 -17.43
CA GLN A 222 -0.64 -17.84 -17.54
C GLN A 222 -1.59 -18.37 -18.62
N LYS A 223 -1.05 -19.18 -19.55
CA LYS A 223 -1.78 -19.92 -20.59
C LYS A 223 -2.68 -21.04 -20.07
N GLN A 224 -2.43 -21.57 -18.87
CA GLN A 224 -3.20 -22.67 -18.28
C GLN A 224 -4.43 -22.19 -17.51
N ASP A 225 -4.41 -20.95 -17.01
CA ASP A 225 -5.58 -20.33 -16.37
C ASP A 225 -5.80 -18.89 -16.90
N PRO A 226 -6.75 -18.70 -17.83
CA PRO A 226 -7.08 -17.40 -18.40
C PRO A 226 -7.59 -16.38 -17.36
N GLN A 227 -8.06 -16.84 -16.20
CA GLN A 227 -8.55 -15.97 -15.12
C GLN A 227 -7.43 -15.45 -14.22
N MET A 228 -6.21 -15.97 -14.38
CA MET A 228 -5.06 -15.58 -13.55
C MET A 228 -4.53 -14.21 -13.98
N ILE A 229 -4.63 -13.25 -13.06
CA ILE A 229 -4.20 -11.87 -13.24
C ILE A 229 -2.81 -11.71 -12.63
N THR A 230 -1.83 -11.40 -13.47
CA THR A 230 -0.44 -11.26 -13.02
C THR A 230 -0.17 -9.91 -12.34
N ALA A 231 -0.73 -8.84 -12.89
CA ALA A 231 -0.65 -7.50 -12.32
C ALA A 231 -1.85 -6.69 -12.81
N LEU A 232 -2.24 -5.68 -12.04
CA LEU A 232 -3.28 -4.73 -12.43
C LEU A 232 -2.70 -3.46 -13.07
N PRO A 233 -3.55 -2.70 -13.78
CA PRO A 233 -3.19 -1.37 -14.26
C PRO A 233 -3.14 -0.35 -13.12
N ILE A 234 -2.33 0.69 -13.31
CA ILE A 234 -2.16 1.82 -12.40
C ILE A 234 -3.44 2.65 -12.35
N GLY A 235 -3.82 3.12 -11.16
CA GLY A 235 -5.00 3.96 -10.93
C GLY A 235 -6.33 3.21 -10.90
N GLY A 236 -6.29 1.88 -10.81
CA GLY A 236 -7.47 1.03 -10.80
C GLY A 236 -8.09 0.78 -9.42
N ARG A 237 -7.32 0.94 -8.33
CA ARG A 237 -7.79 0.60 -6.96
C ARG A 237 -7.82 1.78 -6.02
N VAL A 238 -6.80 2.62 -6.04
CA VAL A 238 -6.65 3.71 -5.09
C VAL A 238 -6.91 5.03 -5.80
N LYS A 239 -7.92 5.75 -5.33
CA LYS A 239 -8.27 7.08 -5.81
C LYS A 239 -7.59 8.13 -4.93
N LEU A 240 -6.84 9.04 -5.54
CA LEU A 240 -6.35 10.25 -4.88
C LEU A 240 -7.34 11.40 -5.09
N ASP A 241 -7.76 12.04 -4.00
CA ASP A 241 -8.49 13.30 -4.02
C ASP A 241 -7.50 14.47 -4.13
N PRO A 242 -7.47 15.23 -5.24
CA PRO A 242 -6.48 16.28 -5.43
C PRO A 242 -6.68 17.54 -4.56
N TRP A 243 -7.75 17.60 -3.76
CA TRP A 243 -8.08 18.79 -2.96
C TRP A 243 -7.60 18.66 -1.52
N ASN A 244 -7.45 17.43 -1.03
CA ASN A 244 -7.08 17.14 0.35
C ASN A 244 -6.07 15.98 0.48
N ASP A 245 -5.55 15.51 -0.65
CA ASP A 245 -4.57 14.44 -0.79
C ASP A 245 -4.97 13.09 -0.16
N LYS A 246 -6.27 12.90 0.17
CA LYS A 246 -6.76 11.64 0.73
C LYS A 246 -6.81 10.53 -0.30
N LEU A 247 -6.56 9.32 0.18
CA LEU A 247 -6.68 8.11 -0.60
C LEU A 247 -7.92 7.32 -0.19
N ASP A 248 -8.74 6.99 -1.18
CA ASP A 248 -9.93 6.15 -1.04
C ASP A 248 -9.80 4.89 -1.88
N LEU A 249 -10.36 3.78 -1.41
CA LEU A 249 -10.50 2.57 -2.23
C LEU A 249 -11.66 2.73 -3.21
N ILE A 250 -11.41 2.44 -4.49
CA ILE A 250 -12.44 2.41 -5.52
C ILE A 250 -13.35 1.21 -5.27
N LYS A 251 -14.59 1.50 -4.87
CA LYS A 251 -15.65 0.52 -4.67
C LYS A 251 -16.27 0.18 -6.03
N SER A 252 -15.59 -0.63 -6.82
CA SER A 252 -16.11 -1.16 -8.09
C SER A 252 -16.67 -2.56 -7.91
N LYS A 253 -17.69 -2.91 -8.70
CA LYS A 253 -18.16 -4.29 -8.78
C LYS A 253 -17.09 -5.11 -9.51
N PRO A 254 -16.81 -6.36 -9.08
CA PRO A 254 -15.93 -7.26 -9.82
C PRO A 254 -16.40 -7.33 -11.28
N ILE A 255 -15.55 -6.89 -12.19
CA ILE A 255 -15.76 -7.08 -13.62
C ILE A 255 -15.59 -8.58 -13.86
N GLY A 256 -16.43 -9.17 -14.71
CA GLY A 256 -16.39 -10.60 -15.03
C GLY A 256 -15.09 -11.01 -15.72
N ALA A 257 -15.10 -12.13 -16.46
CA ALA A 257 -13.91 -12.56 -17.20
C ALA A 257 -13.40 -11.44 -18.12
N VAL A 258 -12.20 -10.95 -17.82
CA VAL A 258 -11.52 -9.85 -18.52
C VAL A 258 -10.83 -10.44 -19.75
N ALA A 259 -10.99 -9.81 -20.91
CA ALA A 259 -10.30 -10.27 -22.11
C ALA A 259 -8.77 -10.10 -21.94
N GLU A 260 -7.95 -10.92 -22.60
CA GLU A 260 -6.48 -10.85 -22.43
C GLU A 260 -5.92 -9.44 -22.70
N ARG A 261 -6.49 -8.72 -23.67
CA ARG A 261 -6.13 -7.33 -24.00
C ARG A 261 -6.46 -6.33 -22.89
N GLU A 262 -7.44 -6.63 -22.06
CA GLU A 262 -7.92 -5.74 -20.99
C GLU A 262 -7.12 -5.89 -19.69
N LYS A 263 -6.24 -6.91 -19.59
CA LYS A 263 -5.42 -7.15 -18.38
C LYS A 263 -4.39 -6.03 -18.10
N MET A 264 -3.93 -5.31 -19.13
CA MET A 264 -3.12 -4.07 -19.06
C MET A 264 -2.11 -4.02 -17.88
N PRO A 265 -1.21 -5.01 -17.70
CA PRO A 265 -0.36 -5.09 -16.52
C PRO A 265 0.67 -3.96 -16.49
N PHE A 266 0.71 -3.19 -15.40
CA PHE A 266 1.57 -2.01 -15.22
C PHE A 266 1.29 -0.84 -16.19
N GLU A 267 0.19 -0.90 -16.93
CA GLU A 267 -0.22 0.18 -17.82
C GLU A 267 -1.16 1.15 -17.09
N VAL A 268 -1.39 2.33 -17.66
CA VAL A 268 -2.27 3.33 -17.06
C VAL A 268 -3.72 2.99 -17.36
N THR A 269 -4.55 2.87 -16.32
CA THR A 269 -5.99 2.62 -16.50
C THR A 269 -6.62 3.82 -17.23
N PRO A 270 -7.35 3.59 -18.33
CA PRO A 270 -8.18 4.63 -18.93
C PRO A 270 -9.26 5.03 -17.93
N PHE A 271 -9.35 6.32 -17.60
CA PHE A 271 -10.41 6.84 -16.74
C PHE A 271 -11.28 7.85 -17.49
N MET A 272 -12.56 7.88 -17.16
CA MET A 272 -13.49 8.90 -17.62
C MET A 272 -14.08 9.59 -16.39
N PRO A 273 -13.82 10.90 -16.18
CA PRO A 273 -14.36 11.59 -15.04
C PRO A 273 -15.89 11.60 -15.11
N TYR A 274 -16.54 11.26 -13.99
CA TYR A 274 -17.99 11.38 -13.88
C TYR A 274 -18.34 12.87 -13.68
N LEU A 275 -18.77 13.51 -14.77
CA LEU A 275 -19.14 14.92 -14.76
C LEU A 275 -20.60 15.07 -14.32
N THR A 276 -20.82 15.77 -13.21
CA THR A 276 -22.15 16.21 -12.78
C THR A 276 -22.28 17.71 -12.94
N ARG A 277 -23.50 18.20 -13.14
CA ARG A 277 -23.75 19.64 -13.08
C ARG A 277 -23.53 20.09 -11.64
N TYR A 278 -22.75 21.15 -11.46
CA TYR A 278 -22.64 21.82 -10.18
C TYR A 278 -24.02 22.29 -9.76
N THR A 279 -24.51 21.77 -8.63
CA THR A 279 -25.76 22.20 -8.00
C THR A 279 -25.43 22.65 -6.59
N THR A 280 -26.13 23.68 -6.11
CA THR A 280 -25.91 24.25 -4.78
C THR A 280 -26.43 23.37 -3.64
N GLU A 281 -27.07 22.25 -3.95
CA GLU A 281 -27.52 21.23 -3.00
C GLU A 281 -26.42 20.19 -2.72
N ALA A 282 -26.29 19.78 -1.46
CA ALA A 282 -25.32 18.78 -1.05
C ALA A 282 -25.55 17.45 -1.78
N ALA A 283 -24.60 17.05 -2.63
CA ALA A 283 -24.67 15.80 -3.35
C ALA A 283 -24.61 14.60 -2.39
N LYS A 284 -25.59 13.69 -2.50
CA LYS A 284 -25.51 12.36 -1.87
C LYS A 284 -24.37 11.55 -2.52
N PRO A 285 -23.72 10.62 -1.81
CA PRO A 285 -22.66 9.79 -2.39
C PRO A 285 -23.24 8.96 -3.54
N ILE A 286 -22.74 9.19 -4.77
CA ILE A 286 -23.17 8.45 -5.95
C ILE A 286 -22.17 7.31 -6.16
N ALA A 287 -22.62 6.07 -5.91
CA ALA A 287 -21.93 4.88 -6.39
C ALA A 287 -22.03 4.86 -7.93
N ALA A 288 -20.89 4.77 -8.61
CA ALA A 288 -20.85 4.69 -10.07
C ALA A 288 -21.58 3.42 -10.55
N SER A 289 -22.82 3.58 -10.99
CA SER A 289 -23.56 2.55 -11.73
C SER A 289 -23.70 3.00 -13.17
N ALA A 290 -22.95 2.36 -14.06
CA ALA A 290 -23.22 2.43 -15.49
C ALA A 290 -24.48 1.62 -15.76
N THR A 291 -25.64 2.27 -15.79
CA THR A 291 -26.84 1.71 -16.42
C THR A 291 -26.73 1.94 -17.92
N THR A 292 -26.61 0.85 -18.67
CA THR A 292 -26.81 0.83 -20.12
C THR A 292 -28.22 1.32 -20.45
N PRO A 293 -28.41 2.22 -21.42
CA PRO A 293 -29.75 2.57 -21.90
C PRO A 293 -30.35 1.34 -22.59
N THR A 294 -31.50 0.87 -22.12
CA THR A 294 -32.31 -0.09 -22.88
C THR A 294 -32.96 0.63 -24.05
N ASP A 295 -32.58 0.24 -25.28
CA ASP A 295 -33.22 0.67 -26.52
C ASP A 295 -34.74 0.36 -26.50
N PRO A 296 -35.59 1.27 -26.98
CA PRO A 296 -37.01 1.01 -27.13
C PRO A 296 -37.22 0.03 -28.29
N LYS A 297 -37.73 -1.17 -27.99
CA LYS A 297 -38.19 -2.13 -28.99
C LYS A 297 -39.20 -1.49 -29.93
N THR A 298 -38.84 -1.43 -31.20
CA THR A 298 -39.75 -1.27 -32.34
C THR A 298 -40.59 -2.54 -32.52
N GLY A 299 -41.90 -2.34 -32.72
CA GLY A 299 -42.75 -3.26 -33.47
C GLY A 299 -43.88 -3.89 -32.67
N GLU A 300 -45.07 -3.28 -32.72
CA GLU A 300 -46.30 -4.06 -32.77
C GLU A 300 -47.23 -3.50 -33.85
N ALA A 301 -47.66 -4.40 -34.71
CA ALA A 301 -48.36 -4.14 -35.96
C ALA A 301 -49.87 -3.94 -35.73
N ALA A 302 -50.49 -3.08 -36.53
CA ALA A 302 -51.89 -3.21 -36.92
C ALA A 302 -51.91 -3.55 -38.42
N PRO A 303 -52.80 -4.44 -38.92
CA PRO A 303 -54.18 -3.99 -39.19
C PRO A 303 -55.33 -5.03 -39.21
N GLY A 304 -56.57 -4.52 -39.08
CA GLY A 304 -57.83 -5.06 -39.65
C GLY A 304 -58.66 -5.96 -38.72
N LYS A 305 -60.00 -5.88 -38.60
CA LYS A 305 -61.12 -5.38 -39.43
C LYS A 305 -62.42 -5.45 -38.56
N PRO A 306 -63.65 -5.09 -39.01
CA PRO A 306 -64.13 -4.73 -40.35
C PRO A 306 -64.48 -3.25 -40.56
#